data_AF-A0A813YNZ5-F1
#
_entry.id   AF-A0A813YNZ5-F1
#
_cell.length_a   1.000
_cell.length_b   1.000
_cell.length_c   1.000
_cell.angle_alpha   90.00
_cell.angle_beta   90.00
_cell.angle_gamma   90.00
#
_symmetry.space_group_name_H-M   'P 1'
#
loop_
_entity.id
_entity.type
_entity.pdbx_description
1 polymer ?
#
loop_
_entity_poly.entity_id
_entity_poly.type
_entity_poly.pdbx_seq_one_letter_code
_entity_poly.pdbx_strand_id
1 'polypeptide(L)'
;MSNDDTLSCRFVCSHDLFEDMTVTKIARRFQELTEQLFLIYSNINQTDSLVAPITKLSLILPEEVYEMDQIIFCQQPDTMNETPASYAQARI
;
A
#
# COMPACT_ATOMS: atom_id res chain seq x y z
N MET A 1 -39.02 8.26 -4.25
CA MET A 1 -37.90 9.02 -3.70
C MET A 1 -36.66 8.50 -4.38
N SER A 2 -35.98 9.35 -5.13
CA SER A 2 -34.80 8.96 -5.91
C SER A 2 -33.60 8.91 -4.97
N ASN A 3 -32.96 7.75 -4.84
CA ASN A 3 -31.70 7.61 -4.10
C ASN A 3 -30.55 8.17 -4.94
N ASP A 4 -30.56 9.49 -5.19
CA ASP A 4 -29.70 10.18 -6.16
C ASP A 4 -28.25 10.42 -5.70
N ASP A 5 -27.79 9.77 -4.62
CA ASP A 5 -26.44 9.98 -4.06
C ASP A 5 -25.40 8.95 -4.56
N THR A 6 -25.67 8.25 -5.66
CA THR A 6 -24.77 7.23 -6.20
C THR A 6 -24.00 7.74 -7.42
N LEU A 7 -22.66 7.78 -7.32
CA LEU A 7 -21.79 7.98 -8.46
C LEU A 7 -21.51 6.63 -9.14
N SER A 8 -21.82 6.53 -10.43
CA SER A 8 -21.46 5.38 -11.26
C SER A 8 -20.35 5.73 -12.23
N CYS A 9 -19.31 4.90 -12.28
CA CYS A 9 -18.18 5.05 -13.19
C CYS A 9 -17.99 3.75 -13.98
N ARG A 10 -17.68 3.86 -15.27
CA ARG A 10 -17.38 2.72 -16.16
C ARG A 10 -16.02 2.89 -16.81
N PHE A 11 -15.17 1.89 -16.64
CA PHE A 11 -13.89 1.80 -17.33
C PHE A 11 -14.07 1.01 -18.63
N VAL A 12 -13.65 1.62 -19.74
CA VAL A 12 -13.62 0.97 -21.06
C VAL A 12 -12.16 0.94 -21.49
N CYS A 13 -11.60 -0.26 -21.60
CA CYS A 13 -10.19 -0.50 -21.86
C CYS A 13 -10.01 -1.39 -23.09
N SER A 14 -8.85 -1.30 -23.75
CA SER A 14 -8.51 -2.21 -24.84
C SER A 14 -8.18 -3.59 -24.28
N HIS A 15 -8.85 -4.64 -24.76
CA HIS A 15 -8.58 -6.02 -24.38
C HIS A 15 -7.20 -6.51 -24.83
N ASP A 16 -6.62 -5.89 -25.85
CA ASP A 16 -5.27 -6.23 -26.32
C ASP A 16 -4.17 -5.73 -25.36
N LEU A 17 -4.51 -4.77 -24.48
CA LEU A 17 -3.57 -4.13 -23.57
C LEU A 17 -3.83 -4.47 -22.11
N PHE A 18 -5.06 -4.84 -21.76
CA PHE A 18 -5.47 -5.02 -20.38
C PHE A 18 -6.29 -6.30 -20.21
N GLU A 19 -5.83 -7.13 -19.28
CA GLU A 19 -6.62 -8.21 -18.71
C GLU A 19 -7.70 -7.65 -17.77
N ASP A 20 -8.82 -8.36 -17.66
CA ASP A 20 -9.95 -7.96 -16.82
C ASP A 20 -9.55 -7.75 -15.35
N MET A 21 -8.62 -8.57 -14.84
CA MET A 21 -8.07 -8.43 -13.50
C MET A 21 -7.34 -7.09 -13.33
N THR A 22 -6.58 -6.67 -14.34
CA THR A 22 -5.86 -5.39 -14.34
C THR A 22 -6.85 -4.22 -14.36
N VAL A 23 -7.87 -4.28 -15.21
CA VAL A 23 -8.93 -3.26 -15.26
C VAL A 23 -9.66 -3.16 -13.90
N THR A 24 -9.95 -4.29 -13.27
CA THR A 24 -10.57 -4.35 -11.95
C THR A 24 -9.69 -3.67 -10.89
N LYS A 25 -8.37 -3.94 -10.88
CA LYS A 25 -7.44 -3.26 -9.97
C LYS A 25 -7.36 -1.76 -10.22
N ILE A 26 -7.37 -1.32 -11.48
CA ILE A 26 -7.41 0.11 -11.83
C ILE A 26 -8.69 0.77 -11.28
N ALA A 27 -9.85 0.15 -11.47
CA ALA A 27 -11.11 0.66 -10.96
C ALA A 27 -11.12 0.78 -9.42
N ARG A 28 -10.61 -0.24 -8.71
CA ARG A 28 -10.47 -0.18 -7.25
C ARG A 28 -9.56 0.96 -6.82
N ARG A 29 -8.39 1.13 -7.45
CA ARG A 29 -7.47 2.24 -7.14
C ARG A 29 -8.11 3.60 -7.40
N PHE A 30 -8.87 3.74 -8.48
CA PHE A 30 -9.61 4.98 -8.75
C PHE A 30 -10.64 5.29 -7.66
N GLN A 31 -11.38 4.28 -7.19
CA GLN A 31 -12.32 4.43 -6.09
C GLN A 31 -11.60 4.91 -4.82
N GLU A 32 -10.53 4.21 -4.41
CA GLU A 32 -9.72 4.58 -3.24
C GLU A 32 -9.16 6.01 -3.33
N LEU A 33 -8.66 6.41 -4.50
CA LEU A 33 -8.19 7.78 -4.73
C LEU A 33 -9.31 8.80 -4.56
N THR A 34 -10.50 8.48 -5.06
CA THR A 34 -11.68 9.36 -4.97
C THR A 34 -12.09 9.51 -3.51
N GLU A 35 -12.14 8.41 -2.75
CA GLU A 35 -12.43 8.42 -1.32
C GLU A 35 -11.38 9.20 -0.53
N GLN A 36 -10.08 9.00 -0.79
CA GLN A 36 -8.99 9.74 -0.15
C GLN A 36 -9.08 11.24 -0.43
N LEU A 37 -9.41 11.62 -1.66
CA LEU A 37 -9.62 13.02 -2.02
C LEU A 37 -10.71 13.63 -1.15
N PHE A 38 -11.88 12.99 -1.02
CA PHE A 38 -13.04 13.56 -0.32
C PHE A 38 -13.01 13.39 1.20
N LEU A 39 -12.38 12.34 1.74
CA LEU A 39 -12.24 12.15 3.19
C LEU A 39 -11.41 13.26 3.82
N ILE A 40 -10.37 13.75 3.13
CA ILE A 40 -9.53 14.85 3.61
C ILE A 40 -10.35 16.15 3.79
N TYR A 41 -11.43 16.37 3.06
CA TYR A 41 -12.30 17.55 3.22
C TYR A 41 -13.11 17.54 4.52
N SER A 42 -13.44 16.35 5.05
CA SER A 42 -14.32 16.23 6.22
C SER A 42 -13.64 16.54 7.56
N ASN A 43 -12.31 16.64 7.60
CA ASN A 43 -11.53 16.73 8.84
C ASN A 43 -10.88 18.12 9.07
N ILE A 44 -11.10 19.10 8.21
CA ILE A 44 -10.35 20.36 8.26
C ILE A 44 -11.29 21.56 8.29
N ASN A 45 -11.40 22.20 9.46
CA ASN A 45 -11.94 23.54 9.68
C ASN A 45 -11.05 24.64 9.03
N GLN A 46 -10.47 24.41 7.85
CA GLN A 46 -9.58 25.36 7.19
C GLN A 46 -10.01 25.61 5.75
N THR A 47 -10.64 26.77 5.59
CA THR A 47 -10.63 27.56 4.37
C THR A 47 -9.19 27.68 3.82
N ASP A 48 -9.08 27.47 2.51
CA ASP A 48 -7.98 27.85 1.60
C ASP A 48 -6.96 26.80 1.12
N SER A 49 -7.06 25.53 1.52
CA SER A 49 -6.32 24.45 0.84
C SER A 49 -7.21 23.25 0.57
N LEU A 50 -8.18 23.46 -0.32
CA LEU A 50 -9.27 22.53 -0.62
C LEU A 50 -8.79 21.15 -1.10
N VAL A 51 -7.66 21.02 -1.80
CA VAL A 51 -7.24 19.72 -2.36
C VAL A 51 -6.01 19.21 -1.61
N ALA A 52 -6.07 17.98 -1.09
CA ALA A 52 -4.87 17.29 -0.62
C ALA A 52 -3.82 17.29 -1.73
N PRO A 53 -2.54 17.62 -1.45
CA PRO A 53 -1.52 17.54 -2.48
C PRO A 53 -1.49 16.11 -3.03
N ILE A 54 -1.51 15.97 -4.36
CA ILE A 54 -1.54 14.67 -5.07
C ILE A 54 -0.47 13.71 -4.54
N THR A 55 0.66 14.25 -4.08
CA THR A 55 1.77 13.51 -3.47
C THR A 55 1.43 12.75 -2.19
N LYS A 56 0.30 13.06 -1.53
CA LYS A 56 -0.17 12.36 -0.33
C LYS A 56 -1.19 11.27 -0.62
N LEU A 57 -1.62 11.12 -1.87
CA LEU A 57 -2.57 10.08 -2.26
C LEU A 57 -1.82 8.77 -2.52
N SER A 58 -2.36 7.66 -2.00
CA SER A 58 -1.84 6.32 -2.23
C SER A 58 -2.58 5.63 -3.36
N LEU A 59 -1.83 5.05 -4.29
CA LEU A 59 -2.31 4.10 -5.31
C LEU A 59 -2.22 2.64 -4.86
N ILE A 60 -1.56 2.37 -3.73
CA ILE A 60 -1.43 1.03 -3.17
C ILE A 60 -2.71 0.74 -2.40
N LEU A 61 -3.37 -0.37 -2.75
CA LEU A 61 -4.59 -0.79 -2.06
C LEU A 61 -4.27 -1.25 -0.64
N PRO A 62 -5.21 -1.13 0.33
CA PRO A 62 -4.97 -1.57 1.71
C PRO A 62 -4.55 -3.04 1.82
N GLU A 63 -5.08 -3.92 0.97
CA GLU A 63 -4.69 -5.34 0.96
C GLU A 63 -3.26 -5.54 0.44
N GLU A 64 -2.82 -4.72 -0.52
CA GLU A 64 -1.46 -4.76 -1.06
C GLU A 64 -0.44 -4.30 0.01
N VAL A 65 -0.81 -3.32 0.85
CA VAL A 65 0.01 -2.92 2.01
C VAL A 65 0.12 -4.08 3.01
N TYR A 66 -0.99 -4.76 3.30
CA TYR A 66 -1.00 -5.90 4.21
C TYR A 66 -0.13 -7.06 3.70
N GLU A 67 -0.19 -7.37 2.40
CA GLU A 67 0.68 -8.37 1.79
C GLU A 67 2.16 -7.97 1.90
N MET A 68 2.49 -6.70 1.66
CA MET A 68 3.85 -6.18 1.80
C MET A 68 4.35 -6.27 3.25
N ASP A 69 3.50 -5.98 4.23
CA ASP A 69 3.83 -6.07 5.66
C ASP A 69 4.05 -7.52 6.11
N GLN A 70 3.39 -8.50 5.48
CA GLN A 70 3.62 -9.93 5.73
C GLN A 70 4.95 -10.43 5.16
N ILE A 71 5.56 -9.71 4.23
CA ILE A 71 6.93 -9.96 3.78
C ILE A 71 7.89 -9.35 4.83
N ILE A 72 7.72 -9.71 6.10
CA ILE A 72 8.79 -9.57 7.08
C ILE A 72 9.88 -10.52 6.62
N PHE A 73 10.96 -9.92 6.12
CA PHE A 73 12.20 -10.55 5.71
C PHE A 73 12.46 -11.87 6.47
N CYS A 74 12.39 -13.00 5.76
CA CYS A 74 13.27 -14.12 6.06
C CYS A 74 14.71 -13.67 5.78
N GLN A 75 15.21 -12.70 6.55
CA GLN A 75 16.62 -12.36 6.56
C GLN A 75 17.37 -13.57 7.14
N GLN A 76 18.48 -13.89 6.46
CA GLN A 76 19.30 -15.09 6.50
C GLN A 76 19.39 -15.81 7.86
N PRO A 77 19.53 -17.17 7.84
CA PRO A 77 19.80 -17.92 9.05
C PRO A 77 21.03 -17.32 9.74
N ASP A 78 20.90 -17.07 11.05
CA ASP A 78 21.98 -16.64 11.92
C ASP A 78 23.23 -17.41 11.55
N THR A 79 24.25 -16.72 11.03
CA THR A 79 25.59 -17.29 10.97
C THR A 79 26.01 -17.49 12.40
N MET A 80 25.79 -18.71 12.90
CA MET A 80 26.35 -19.25 14.13
C MET A 80 27.83 -18.87 14.14
N ASN A 81 28.19 -17.90 14.96
CA ASN A 81 29.59 -17.67 15.32
C ASN A 81 30.02 -18.92 16.08
N GLU A 82 30.68 -19.84 15.38
CA GLU A 82 31.45 -20.90 16.01
C GLU A 82 32.48 -20.25 16.94
N THR A 83 32.34 -20.55 18.23
CA THR A 83 33.28 -20.19 19.29
C THR A 83 34.66 -20.74 18.94
N PRO A 84 35.73 -19.92 18.84
CA PRO A 84 37.06 -20.50 18.77
C PRO A 84 37.45 -21.03 20.15
N ALA A 85 37.65 -22.35 20.24
CA ALA A 85 38.28 -23.00 21.38
C ALA A 85 39.67 -22.37 21.62
N SER A 86 39.82 -21.64 22.73
CA SER A 86 41.12 -21.15 23.17
C SER A 86 41.71 -22.11 24.20
N TYR A 87 42.88 -22.63 23.83
CA TYR A 87 43.65 -23.66 24.51
C TYR A 87 44.14 -23.26 25.91
N ALA A 88 44.34 -24.29 26.73
CA ALA A 88 44.86 -24.25 28.09
C ALA A 88 46.17 -23.45 28.23
N GLN A 89 46.24 -22.58 29.24
CA GLN A 89 47.50 -21.99 29.70
C GLN A 89 48.21 -22.95 30.67
N ALA A 90 49.38 -23.42 30.26
CA ALA A 90 50.32 -24.11 31.12
C ALA A 90 51.02 -23.10 32.05
N ARG A 91 51.07 -23.45 33.34
CA ARG A 91 51.82 -22.76 34.39
C ARG A 91 53.33 -22.83 34.12
N ILE A 92 54.02 -21.70 34.30
CA ILE A 92 55.38 -21.64 34.88
C ILE A 92 55.36 -20.50 35.90
#